data_AF-A0A9W8ZTD1-F1
#
_entry.id   AF-A0A9W8ZTD1-F1
#
_cell.length_a   1.000
_cell.length_b   1.000
_cell.length_c   1.000
_cell.angle_alpha   90.00
_cell.angle_beta   90.00
_cell.angle_gamma   90.00
#
_symmetry.space_group_name_H-M   'P 1'
#
loop_
_entity.id
_entity.type
_entity.pdbx_description
1 polymer ?
#
loop_
_entity_poly.entity_id
_entity_poly.type
_entity_poly.pdbx_seq_one_letter_code
_entity_poly.pdbx_strand_id
1 'polypeptide(L)'
;MTAKVTPSPTLPVSKRFDSPTADMTLQSSDNILFKVHRLNLEMHSQVFADAGGTTVGTVENEIVSLSETSEVLELVLQYVYLQPQPDLQKVQWEVVKELAEAVQKYEIYCAIGVCSQRMREYVYEHPIDVLLFSVRHKYTDVMNESAEATLNIPPYTMLSCAPASVFAAWVRRSSYNVQISTYHDI
;
A
#
# COMPACT_ATOMS: atom_id res chain seq x y z
N MET A 1 44.92 -20.24 -17.14
CA MET A 1 44.30 -19.09 -16.46
C MET A 1 42.85 -19.45 -16.19
N THR A 2 42.53 -19.90 -14.98
CA THR A 2 41.16 -20.21 -14.56
C THR A 2 40.47 -18.91 -14.16
N ALA A 3 39.40 -18.55 -14.87
CA ALA A 3 38.56 -17.41 -14.49
C ALA A 3 37.99 -17.67 -13.10
N LYS A 4 38.32 -16.80 -12.13
CA LYS A 4 37.62 -16.76 -10.85
C LYS A 4 36.18 -16.33 -11.15
N VAL A 5 35.25 -17.27 -11.06
CA VAL A 5 33.83 -16.95 -10.93
C VAL A 5 33.68 -16.30 -9.56
N THR A 6 33.61 -14.96 -9.55
CA THR A 6 33.23 -14.22 -8.35
C THR A 6 31.76 -14.56 -8.07
N PRO A 7 31.39 -15.10 -6.91
CA PRO A 7 29.99 -15.37 -6.61
C PRO A 7 29.23 -14.04 -6.64
N SER A 8 28.15 -14.00 -7.40
CA SER A 8 27.19 -12.88 -7.39
C SER A 8 26.81 -12.58 -5.94
N PRO A 9 26.72 -11.31 -5.52
CA PRO A 9 26.33 -10.99 -4.15
C PRO A 9 24.96 -11.60 -3.86
N THR A 10 24.91 -12.51 -2.90
CA THR A 10 23.66 -13.12 -2.42
C THR A 10 22.84 -12.03 -1.75
N LEU A 11 21.62 -11.81 -2.25
CA LEU A 11 20.71 -10.84 -1.64
C LEU A 11 20.36 -11.27 -0.21
N PRO A 12 20.20 -10.31 0.72
CA PRO A 12 19.74 -10.60 2.08
C PRO A 12 18.33 -11.20 2.08
N VAL A 13 18.08 -12.12 3.01
CA VAL A 13 16.77 -12.75 3.21
C VAL A 13 16.12 -12.18 4.49
N SER A 14 14.81 -11.94 4.46
CA SER A 14 14.07 -11.49 5.65
C SER A 14 14.21 -12.50 6.79
N LYS A 15 14.54 -12.01 7.98
CA LYS A 15 14.65 -12.86 9.18
C LYS A 15 13.30 -13.41 9.63
N ARG A 16 12.19 -12.75 9.27
CA ARG A 16 10.83 -13.17 9.63
C ARG A 16 10.26 -14.18 8.64
N PHE A 17 10.68 -14.11 7.38
CA PHE A 17 10.18 -14.94 6.29
C PHE A 17 11.32 -15.63 5.53
N ASP A 18 11.91 -16.63 6.19
CA ASP A 18 12.97 -17.51 5.65
C ASP A 18 12.60 -18.99 5.90
N SER A 19 11.43 -19.43 5.42
CA SER A 19 11.00 -20.82 5.65
C SER A 19 11.83 -21.80 4.81
N PRO A 20 12.36 -22.90 5.40
CA PRO A 20 13.06 -23.93 4.63
C PRO A 20 12.12 -24.73 3.71
N THR A 21 10.81 -24.68 3.94
CA THR A 21 9.78 -25.35 3.13
C THR A 21 9.09 -24.41 2.14
N ALA A 22 9.60 -23.20 1.97
CA ALA A 22 9.06 -22.25 1.02
C ALA A 22 9.13 -22.78 -0.42
N ASP A 23 8.06 -22.57 -1.18
CA ASP A 23 7.93 -22.94 -2.58
C ASP A 23 7.90 -21.71 -3.52
N MET A 24 8.04 -20.50 -2.95
CA MET A 24 8.09 -19.24 -3.66
C MET A 24 9.07 -18.29 -2.99
N THR A 25 9.79 -17.50 -3.80
CA THR A 25 10.59 -16.37 -3.32
C THR A 25 10.03 -15.06 -3.87
N LEU A 26 9.68 -14.13 -2.99
CA LEU A 26 9.38 -12.74 -3.37
C LEU A 26 10.63 -11.87 -3.17
N GLN A 27 10.79 -10.84 -3.97
CA GLN A 27 11.83 -9.82 -3.81
C GLN A 27 11.20 -8.45 -3.67
N SER A 28 11.54 -7.72 -2.60
CA SER A 28 11.13 -6.32 -2.43
C SER A 28 11.91 -5.37 -3.33
N SER A 29 11.42 -4.13 -3.47
CA SER A 29 12.09 -3.08 -4.26
C SER A 29 13.45 -2.65 -3.71
N ASP A 30 13.67 -2.82 -2.41
CA ASP A 30 14.95 -2.63 -1.70
C ASP A 30 15.81 -3.92 -1.64
N ASN A 31 15.49 -4.92 -2.49
CA ASN A 31 16.27 -6.14 -2.72
C ASN A 31 16.41 -7.09 -1.52
N ILE A 32 15.37 -7.18 -0.69
CA ILE A 32 15.25 -8.22 0.35
C ILE A 32 14.43 -9.39 -0.21
N LEU A 33 14.91 -10.61 0.00
CA LEU A 33 14.21 -11.84 -0.38
C LEU A 33 13.31 -12.34 0.75
N PHE A 34 12.12 -12.82 0.38
CA PHE A 34 11.13 -13.41 1.27
C PHE A 34 10.81 -14.82 0.78
N LYS A 35 11.16 -15.83 1.59
CA LYS A 35 10.85 -17.22 1.28
C LYS A 35 9.52 -17.61 1.90
N VAL A 36 8.52 -17.78 1.04
CA VAL A 36 7.11 -17.90 1.43
C VAL A 36 6.44 -19.10 0.75
N HIS A 37 5.25 -19.44 1.23
CA HIS A 37 4.40 -20.49 0.69
C HIS A 37 3.32 -19.85 -0.19
N ARG A 38 3.26 -20.28 -1.44
CA ARG A 38 2.26 -19.86 -2.43
C ARG A 38 0.84 -20.05 -1.91
N LEU A 39 0.57 -21.19 -1.27
CA LEU A 39 -0.74 -21.51 -0.73
C LEU A 39 -1.26 -20.45 0.25
N ASN A 40 -0.39 -19.88 1.10
CA ASN A 40 -0.81 -18.84 2.03
C ASN A 40 -1.21 -17.56 1.28
N LEU A 41 -0.46 -17.19 0.24
CA LEU A 41 -0.79 -16.04 -0.59
C LEU A 41 -2.13 -16.27 -1.32
N GLU A 42 -2.33 -17.42 -1.95
CA GLU A 42 -3.57 -17.77 -2.65
C GLU A 42 -4.80 -17.77 -1.72
N MET A 43 -4.65 -18.21 -0.47
CA MET A 43 -5.73 -18.23 0.51
C MET A 43 -6.13 -16.85 1.03
N HIS A 44 -5.21 -15.87 0.99
CA HIS A 44 -5.37 -14.56 1.63
C HIS A 44 -5.38 -13.39 0.65
N SER A 45 -5.09 -13.61 -0.63
CA SER A 45 -5.05 -12.61 -1.68
C SER A 45 -5.73 -13.13 -2.95
N GLN A 46 -6.73 -12.39 -3.42
CA GLN A 46 -7.43 -12.74 -4.66
C GLN A 46 -6.50 -12.66 -5.87
N VAL A 47 -5.61 -11.67 -5.93
CA VAL A 47 -4.65 -11.51 -7.04
C VAL A 47 -3.72 -12.71 -7.15
N PHE A 48 -3.24 -13.23 -6.01
CA PHE A 48 -2.41 -14.44 -6.01
C PHE A 48 -3.22 -15.69 -6.34
N ALA A 49 -4.48 -15.79 -5.86
CA ALA A 49 -5.39 -16.89 -6.23
C ALA A 49 -5.64 -16.96 -7.75
N ASP A 50 -5.90 -15.81 -8.38
CA ASP A 50 -6.15 -15.72 -9.83
C ASP A 50 -4.89 -16.03 -10.65
N ALA A 51 -3.72 -15.60 -10.17
CA ALA A 51 -2.44 -15.89 -10.80
C ALA A 51 -2.08 -17.39 -10.74
N GLY A 52 -2.43 -18.07 -9.63
CA GLY A 52 -2.22 -19.51 -9.46
C GLY A 52 -2.93 -20.35 -10.53
N GLY A 53 -4.04 -19.87 -11.09
CA GLY A 53 -4.78 -20.53 -12.18
C GLY A 53 -4.16 -20.36 -13.57
N THR A 54 -3.26 -19.40 -13.78
CA THR A 54 -2.81 -18.99 -15.14
C THR A 54 -1.32 -19.22 -15.40
N THR A 55 -0.43 -19.21 -14.40
CA THR A 55 1.01 -19.16 -14.69
C THR A 55 1.97 -19.95 -13.80
N VAL A 56 1.56 -20.81 -12.86
CA VAL A 56 2.57 -21.48 -12.01
C VAL A 56 2.50 -23.00 -12.00
N GLY A 57 3.02 -23.56 -13.08
CA GLY A 57 3.98 -24.65 -12.96
C GLY A 57 5.13 -24.35 -13.92
N THR A 58 6.39 -24.39 -13.46
CA THR A 58 7.52 -25.11 -14.09
C THR A 58 8.93 -24.61 -13.75
N VAL A 59 9.15 -23.50 -13.03
CA VAL A 59 10.53 -23.08 -12.69
C VAL A 59 10.76 -23.11 -11.18
N GLU A 60 11.40 -24.18 -10.70
CA GLU A 60 12.02 -24.19 -9.38
C GLU A 60 12.93 -22.96 -9.25
N ASN A 61 12.72 -22.15 -8.19
CA ASN A 61 13.45 -20.92 -7.87
C ASN A 61 13.07 -19.65 -8.64
N GLU A 62 11.84 -19.52 -9.14
CA GLU A 62 11.36 -18.20 -9.63
C GLU A 62 11.34 -17.17 -8.48
N ILE A 63 12.01 -16.04 -8.71
CA ILE A 63 11.98 -14.86 -7.83
C ILE A 63 10.98 -13.87 -8.42
N VAL A 64 9.91 -13.58 -7.67
CA VAL A 64 8.88 -12.62 -8.06
C VAL A 64 9.22 -11.25 -7.47
N SER A 65 9.67 -10.32 -8.31
CA SER A 65 9.96 -8.95 -7.89
C SER A 65 8.68 -8.13 -7.69
N LEU A 66 8.57 -7.46 -6.54
CA LEU A 66 7.46 -6.60 -6.15
C LEU A 66 7.94 -5.16 -6.01
N SER A 67 7.02 -4.20 -6.09
CA SER A 67 7.34 -2.76 -6.02
C SER A 67 7.47 -2.25 -4.58
N GLU A 68 6.96 -3.02 -3.63
CA GLU A 68 6.85 -2.70 -2.22
C GLU A 68 8.21 -2.88 -1.53
N THR A 69 8.47 -2.02 -0.55
CA THR A 69 9.67 -2.12 0.29
C THR A 69 9.59 -3.36 1.19
N SER A 70 10.73 -3.78 1.72
CA SER A 70 10.80 -4.91 2.64
C SER A 70 9.94 -4.70 3.90
N GLU A 71 9.89 -3.47 4.43
CA GLU A 71 9.11 -3.12 5.61
C GLU A 71 7.59 -3.29 5.36
N VAL A 72 7.10 -2.85 4.20
CA VAL A 72 5.70 -3.02 3.81
C VAL A 72 5.37 -4.49 3.55
N LEU A 73 6.24 -5.22 2.85
CA LEU A 73 6.04 -6.64 2.58
C LEU A 73 6.03 -7.47 3.86
N GLU A 74 6.84 -7.14 4.87
CA GLU A 74 6.77 -7.82 6.16
C GLU A 74 5.40 -7.68 6.83
N LEU A 75 4.79 -6.48 6.77
CA LEU A 75 3.45 -6.25 7.30
C LEU A 75 2.38 -6.96 6.48
N VAL A 76 2.45 -6.90 5.15
CA VAL A 76 1.56 -7.64 4.24
C VAL A 76 1.59 -9.14 4.56
N LEU A 77 2.78 -9.73 4.64
CA LEU A 77 2.95 -11.13 4.95
C LEU A 77 2.54 -11.47 6.39
N GLN A 78 2.58 -10.50 7.31
CA GLN A 78 2.04 -10.67 8.66
C GLN A 78 0.52 -10.90 8.67
N TYR A 79 -0.22 -10.25 7.76
CA TYR A 79 -1.66 -10.49 7.57
C TYR A 79 -1.97 -11.80 6.85
N VAL A 80 -1.05 -12.29 6.01
CA VAL A 80 -1.20 -13.53 5.20
C VAL A 80 -0.89 -14.79 6.00
N TYR A 81 -0.01 -14.72 7.00
CA TYR A 81 0.40 -15.88 7.77
C TYR A 81 -0.35 -16.00 9.09
N LEU A 82 -0.45 -17.23 9.61
CA LEU A 82 -1.03 -17.49 10.92
C LEU A 82 -0.13 -16.98 12.05
N GLN A 83 -0.25 -15.70 12.37
CA GLN A 83 0.48 -15.01 13.44
C GLN A 83 -0.34 -13.82 13.97
N PRO A 84 0.04 -13.22 15.12
CA PRO A 84 -0.60 -12.01 15.59
C PRO A 84 -0.48 -10.87 14.58
N GLN A 85 -1.58 -10.14 14.39
CA GLN A 85 -1.62 -8.99 13.48
C GLN A 85 -0.74 -7.83 13.97
N PRO A 86 -0.18 -7.02 13.07
CA PRO A 86 0.66 -5.91 13.46
C PRO A 86 -0.15 -4.82 14.17
N ASP A 87 0.47 -4.16 15.14
CA ASP A 87 -0.09 -2.98 15.78
C ASP A 87 0.26 -1.73 14.95
N LEU A 88 -0.67 -1.28 14.11
CA LEU A 88 -0.48 -0.14 13.20
C LEU A 88 -0.37 1.21 13.93
N GLN A 89 -0.55 1.26 15.26
CA GLN A 89 -0.26 2.48 16.03
C GLN A 89 1.24 2.68 16.26
N LYS A 90 2.02 1.60 16.16
CA LYS A 90 3.49 1.61 16.32
C LYS A 90 4.25 1.71 15.00
N VAL A 91 3.52 1.75 13.88
CA VAL A 91 4.08 1.82 12.53
C VAL A 91 4.11 3.27 12.08
N GLN A 92 5.20 3.68 11.42
CA GLN A 92 5.35 5.03 10.87
C GLN A 92 4.33 5.30 9.77
N TRP A 93 3.89 6.55 9.64
CA TRP A 93 2.86 6.96 8.69
C TRP A 93 3.19 6.55 7.25
N GLU A 94 4.43 6.77 6.82
CA GLU A 94 4.90 6.48 5.46
C GLU A 94 4.67 5.00 5.11
N VAL A 95 4.93 4.11 6.07
CA VAL A 95 4.75 2.67 5.93
C VAL A 95 3.27 2.28 5.99
N VAL A 96 2.47 2.91 6.87
CA VAL A 96 1.02 2.67 6.94
C VAL A 96 0.34 3.03 5.62
N LYS A 97 0.72 4.17 5.04
CA LYS A 97 0.22 4.64 3.74
C LYS A 97 0.54 3.65 2.63
N GLU A 98 1.80 3.19 2.54
CA GLU A 98 2.20 2.20 1.54
C GLU A 98 1.55 0.83 1.78
N LEU A 99 1.41 0.40 3.03
CA LEU A 99 0.68 -0.81 3.38
C LEU A 99 -0.78 -0.74 2.94
N ALA A 100 -1.46 0.38 3.17
CA ALA A 100 -2.85 0.57 2.77
C ALA A 100 -3.03 0.44 1.24
N GLU A 101 -2.06 0.92 0.45
CA GLU A 101 -2.06 0.71 -1.00
C GLU A 101 -1.77 -0.75 -1.37
N ALA A 102 -0.80 -1.39 -0.72
CA ALA A 102 -0.41 -2.77 -1.01
C ALA A 102 -1.55 -3.76 -0.73
N VAL A 103 -2.26 -3.62 0.39
CA VAL A 103 -3.37 -4.54 0.73
C VAL A 103 -4.55 -4.40 -0.22
N GLN A 104 -4.75 -3.23 -0.83
CA GLN A 104 -5.74 -3.03 -1.89
C GLN A 104 -5.25 -3.67 -3.19
N LYS A 105 -4.00 -3.40 -3.58
CA LYS A 105 -3.37 -3.94 -4.79
C LYS A 105 -3.37 -5.45 -4.82
N TYR A 106 -3.13 -6.10 -3.68
CA TYR A 106 -3.14 -7.56 -3.55
C TYR A 106 -4.49 -8.11 -3.10
N GLU A 107 -5.50 -7.27 -2.88
CA GLU A 107 -6.83 -7.70 -2.42
C GLU A 107 -6.77 -8.58 -1.16
N ILE A 108 -6.03 -8.12 -0.14
CA ILE A 108 -5.89 -8.81 1.16
C ILE A 108 -7.04 -8.37 2.08
N TYR A 109 -8.19 -9.03 1.92
CA TYR A 109 -9.45 -8.62 2.54
C TYR A 109 -9.39 -8.49 4.06
N CYS A 110 -8.61 -9.33 4.75
CA CYS A 110 -8.46 -9.25 6.20
C CYS A 110 -7.75 -7.97 6.67
N ALA A 111 -6.95 -7.34 5.81
CA ALA A 111 -6.17 -6.14 6.13
C ALA A 111 -6.82 -4.85 5.60
N ILE A 112 -7.60 -4.93 4.52
CA ILE A 112 -8.22 -3.76 3.86
C ILE A 112 -9.01 -2.90 4.85
N GLY A 113 -9.88 -3.50 5.66
CA GLY A 113 -10.74 -2.76 6.59
C GLY A 113 -9.99 -2.04 7.71
N VAL A 114 -8.96 -2.69 8.28
CA VAL A 114 -8.15 -2.08 9.36
C VAL A 114 -7.24 -1.00 8.80
N CYS A 115 -6.67 -1.19 7.61
CA CYS A 115 -5.82 -0.18 6.98
C CYS A 115 -6.64 1.05 6.55
N SER A 116 -7.84 0.86 5.99
CA SER A 116 -8.71 2.00 5.63
C SER A 116 -9.16 2.80 6.85
N GLN A 117 -9.50 2.12 7.95
CA GLN A 117 -9.82 2.77 9.22
C GLN A 117 -8.60 3.55 9.75
N ARG A 118 -7.40 2.97 9.68
CA ARG A 118 -6.18 3.66 10.08
C ARG A 118 -5.90 4.89 9.21
N MET A 119 -6.07 4.80 7.89
CA MET A 119 -5.96 5.95 6.99
C MET A 119 -6.93 7.08 7.37
N ARG A 120 -8.16 6.75 7.74
CA ARG A 120 -9.16 7.73 8.17
C ARG A 120 -8.75 8.48 9.45
N GLU A 121 -8.07 7.82 10.39
CA GLU A 121 -7.57 8.49 11.62
C GLU A 121 -6.56 9.60 11.32
N TYR A 122 -5.88 9.55 10.16
CA TYR A 122 -4.90 10.54 9.72
C TYR A 122 -5.48 11.64 8.83
N VAL A 123 -6.81 11.78 8.71
CA VAL A 123 -7.45 12.80 7.87
C VAL A 123 -6.91 14.21 8.15
N TYR A 124 -6.71 14.59 9.42
CA TYR A 124 -6.29 15.95 9.77
C TYR A 124 -4.77 16.14 9.72
N GLU A 125 -3.99 15.07 9.85
CA GLU A 125 -2.52 15.11 9.82
C GLU A 125 -1.98 15.03 8.39
N HIS A 126 -2.60 14.19 7.55
CA HIS A 126 -2.19 13.92 6.17
C HIS A 126 -3.38 13.99 5.18
N PRO A 127 -4.13 15.11 5.13
CA PRO A 127 -5.40 15.22 4.40
C PRO A 127 -5.28 14.94 2.89
N ILE A 128 -4.19 15.38 2.24
CA ILE A 128 -3.99 15.15 0.80
C ILE A 128 -3.83 13.66 0.52
N ASP A 129 -3.00 12.97 1.28
CA ASP A 129 -2.72 11.54 1.08
C ASP A 129 -3.98 10.71 1.31
N VAL A 130 -4.73 11.00 2.37
CA VAL A 130 -5.98 10.33 2.68
C VAL A 130 -7.06 10.62 1.63
N LEU A 131 -7.11 11.85 1.09
CA LEU A 131 -8.00 12.18 -0.02
C LEU A 131 -7.65 11.38 -1.29
N LEU A 132 -6.38 11.34 -1.67
CA LEU A 132 -5.96 10.62 -2.87
C LEU A 132 -6.17 9.10 -2.73
N PHE A 133 -5.89 8.55 -1.55
CA PHE A 133 -6.18 7.15 -1.22
C PHE A 133 -7.68 6.86 -1.33
N SER A 134 -8.51 7.67 -0.67
CA SER A 134 -9.96 7.45 -0.63
C SER A 134 -10.59 7.58 -2.02
N VAL A 135 -10.14 8.52 -2.86
CA VAL A 135 -10.58 8.63 -4.25
C VAL A 135 -10.20 7.40 -5.07
N ARG A 136 -8.96 6.92 -4.94
CA ARG A 136 -8.46 5.77 -5.71
C ARG A 136 -9.24 4.49 -5.40
N HIS A 137 -9.52 4.27 -4.12
CA HIS A 137 -10.17 3.05 -3.61
C HIS A 137 -11.67 3.20 -3.35
N LYS A 138 -12.24 4.36 -3.69
CA LYS A 138 -13.68 4.66 -3.65
C LYS A 138 -14.31 4.68 -2.24
N TYR A 139 -13.55 5.10 -1.22
CA TYR A 139 -14.07 5.33 0.14
C TYR A 139 -14.80 6.67 0.27
N THR A 140 -16.10 6.69 -0.04
CA THR A 140 -16.90 7.93 -0.16
C THR A 140 -17.09 8.71 1.13
N ASP A 141 -17.16 8.00 2.26
CA ASP A 141 -17.20 8.57 3.60
C ASP A 141 -15.90 9.35 3.90
N VAL A 142 -14.75 8.70 3.70
CA VAL A 142 -13.42 9.30 3.93
C VAL A 142 -13.10 10.38 2.90
N MET A 143 -13.57 10.24 1.66
CA MET A 143 -13.35 11.24 0.59
C MET A 143 -13.91 12.61 0.96
N ASN A 144 -15.12 12.67 1.51
CA ASN A 144 -15.72 13.95 1.86
C ASN A 144 -15.04 14.61 3.04
N GLU A 145 -14.72 13.80 4.07
CA GLU A 145 -14.03 14.25 5.28
C GLU A 145 -12.63 14.80 4.94
N SER A 146 -11.86 14.05 4.15
CA SER A 146 -10.52 14.47 3.71
C SER A 146 -10.57 15.66 2.74
N ALA A 147 -11.55 15.73 1.84
CA ALA A 147 -11.72 16.90 0.97
C ALA A 147 -11.97 18.18 1.77
N GLU A 148 -12.76 18.12 2.84
CA GLU A 148 -12.94 19.25 3.76
C GLU A 148 -11.65 19.64 4.46
N ALA A 149 -10.89 18.67 4.97
CA ALA A 149 -9.61 18.91 5.61
C ALA A 149 -8.57 19.54 4.66
N THR A 150 -8.70 19.36 3.34
CA THR A 150 -7.82 20.00 2.34
C THR A 150 -8.21 21.43 1.94
N LEU A 151 -9.33 22.00 2.41
CA LEU A 151 -9.83 23.31 1.92
C LEU A 151 -8.87 24.47 2.19
N ASN A 152 -8.08 24.41 3.27
CA ASN A 152 -7.11 25.43 3.63
C ASN A 152 -5.74 25.24 2.93
N ILE A 153 -5.60 24.22 2.08
CA ILE A 153 -4.36 23.92 1.37
C ILE A 153 -4.24 24.84 0.14
N PRO A 154 -3.07 25.46 -0.09
CA PRO A 154 -2.87 26.28 -1.28
C PRO A 154 -3.16 25.50 -2.57
N PRO A 155 -3.92 26.06 -3.53
CA PRO A 155 -4.25 25.38 -4.78
C PRO A 155 -3.05 24.85 -5.56
N TYR A 156 -1.90 25.54 -5.50
CA TYR A 156 -0.67 25.07 -6.16
C TYR A 156 -0.15 23.76 -5.57
N THR A 157 -0.26 23.56 -4.25
CA THR A 157 0.09 22.29 -3.59
C THR A 157 -0.80 21.17 -4.08
N MET A 158 -2.12 21.40 -4.12
CA MET A 158 -3.08 20.42 -4.65
C MET A 158 -2.82 20.11 -6.13
N LEU A 159 -2.50 21.11 -6.95
CA LEU A 159 -2.14 20.92 -8.35
C LEU A 159 -0.89 20.04 -8.53
N SER A 160 0.09 20.17 -7.63
CA SER A 160 1.34 19.41 -7.71
C SER A 160 1.22 17.95 -7.29
N CYS A 161 0.24 17.62 -6.45
CA CYS A 161 0.09 16.29 -5.86
C CYS A 161 -1.10 15.50 -6.40
N ALA A 162 -2.18 16.16 -6.81
CA ALA A 162 -3.42 15.50 -7.21
C ALA A 162 -3.49 15.25 -8.72
N PRO A 163 -4.08 14.12 -9.17
CA PRO A 163 -4.44 13.94 -10.57
C PRO A 163 -5.37 15.07 -11.07
N ALA A 164 -5.28 15.41 -12.35
CA ALA A 164 -6.03 16.53 -12.94
C ALA A 164 -7.55 16.45 -12.69
N SER A 165 -8.14 15.25 -12.72
CA SER A 165 -9.55 15.02 -12.43
C SER A 165 -9.91 15.33 -10.97
N VAL A 166 -9.06 14.94 -10.03
CA VAL A 166 -9.24 15.18 -8.59
C VAL A 166 -9.07 16.67 -8.30
N PHE A 167 -8.04 17.30 -8.88
CA PHE A 167 -7.82 18.73 -8.73
C PHE A 167 -9.01 19.56 -9.25
N ALA A 168 -9.54 19.24 -10.43
CA ALA A 168 -10.71 19.92 -10.98
C ALA A 168 -11.94 19.81 -10.08
N ALA A 169 -12.20 18.62 -9.53
CA ALA A 169 -13.30 18.40 -8.58
C ALA A 169 -13.08 19.16 -7.27
N TRP A 170 -11.85 19.19 -6.78
CA TRP A 170 -11.46 19.92 -5.58
C TRP A 170 -11.66 21.44 -5.73
N VAL A 171 -11.17 22.05 -6.82
CA VAL A 171 -11.34 23.49 -7.10
C VAL A 171 -12.82 23.90 -7.12
N ARG A 172 -13.68 23.05 -7.71
CA ARG A 172 -15.12 23.28 -7.73
C ARG A 172 -15.68 23.32 -6.31
N ARG A 173 -15.28 22.38 -5.43
CA ARG A 173 -15.70 22.34 -4.02
C ARG A 173 -15.19 23.55 -3.24
N SER A 174 -13.91 23.90 -3.39
CA SER A 174 -13.29 25.02 -2.67
C SER A 174 -13.97 26.35 -3.01
N SER A 175 -14.34 26.56 -4.28
CA SER A 175 -15.05 27.76 -4.72
C SER A 175 -16.43 27.91 -4.06
N TYR A 176 -17.18 26.82 -3.88
CA TYR A 176 -18.47 26.86 -3.17
C TYR A 176 -18.29 27.15 -1.68
N ASN A 177 -17.23 26.63 -1.05
CA ASN A 177 -16.99 26.87 0.37
C ASN A 177 -16.64 28.35 0.64
N VAL A 178 -15.78 28.94 -0.20
CA VAL A 178 -15.47 30.39 -0.15
C VAL A 178 -16.74 31.22 -0.24
N GLN A 179 -17.66 30.90 -1.17
CA GLN A 179 -18.93 31.62 -1.27
C GLN A 179 -19.75 31.54 0.03
N ILE A 180 -19.88 30.37 0.64
CA ILE A 180 -20.64 30.20 1.89
C ILE A 180 -20.02 31.00 3.04
N SER A 181 -18.69 30.95 3.21
CA SER A 181 -18.01 31.71 4.27
C SER A 181 -18.28 33.22 4.16
N THR A 182 -18.22 33.78 2.95
CA THR A 182 -18.52 35.19 2.71
C THR A 182 -19.98 35.56 3.01
N TYR A 183 -20.93 34.62 2.93
CA TYR A 183 -22.33 34.86 3.30
C TYR A 183 -22.62 34.71 4.80
N HIS A 184 -21.76 34.04 5.57
CA HIS A 184 -21.94 33.89 7.01
C HIS A 184 -21.38 35.08 7.83
N ASP A 185 -20.49 35.87 7.22
CA ASP A 185 -19.86 37.05 7.83
C ASP A 185 -20.60 38.39 7.52
N ILE A 186 -21.85 38.34 7.04
CA ILE A 186 -22.73 39.51 6.77
C ILE A 186 -23.93 39.49 7.72
#